data_AF-A0A1G3HUH9-F1
#
_entry.id   AF-A0A1G3HUH9-F1
#
_cell.length_a   1.000
_cell.length_b   1.000
_cell.length_c   1.000
_cell.angle_alpha   90.00
_cell.angle_beta   90.00
_cell.angle_gamma   90.00
#
_symmetry.space_group_name_H-M   'P 1'
#
loop_
_entity.id
_entity.type
_entity.pdbx_description
1 polymer ?
#
loop_
_entity_poly.entity_id
_entity_poly.type
_entity_poly.pdbx_seq_one_letter_code
_entity_poly.pdbx_strand_id
1 'polypeptide(L)'
;MPENPLNRLDFNEAVVFVKQRKKAAFAAMPVFGDDNDENAQAEGARIFLLLPDEDEGWTLRFIAGPFFSAAYAANDIIPADEIPDRVRELLFVPTRCEEDWLTDQLQVLLAKLTQAAGIGEQMPDYESQAAKGAGPEAVFPVSFIGLNKPL
;
A
#
# COMPACT_ATOMS: atom_id res chain seq x y z
N MET A 1 7.93 -29.42 5.61
CA MET A 1 7.42 -28.20 6.29
C MET A 1 6.48 -27.54 5.31
N PRO A 2 5.27 -27.11 5.68
CA PRO A 2 4.44 -26.39 4.72
C PRO A 2 5.12 -25.06 4.44
N GLU A 3 5.42 -24.83 3.17
CA GLU A 3 6.06 -23.64 2.66
C GLU A 3 5.08 -22.47 2.89
N ASN A 4 5.53 -21.40 3.54
CA ASN A 4 4.74 -20.17 3.64
C ASN A 4 4.68 -19.58 2.22
N PRO A 5 3.53 -19.62 1.51
CA PRO A 5 3.49 -19.48 0.05
C PRO A 5 3.87 -18.08 -0.46
N LEU A 6 4.26 -17.17 0.41
CA LEU A 6 4.42 -15.74 0.14
C LEU A 6 5.65 -15.08 0.78
N ASN A 7 6.44 -15.81 1.58
CA ASN A 7 7.62 -15.28 2.29
C ASN A 7 7.38 -13.88 2.91
N ARG A 8 6.21 -13.70 3.55
CA ARG A 8 5.84 -12.42 4.16
C ARG A 8 6.75 -12.15 5.36
N LEU A 9 7.15 -10.91 5.50
CA LEU A 9 8.05 -10.41 6.53
C LEU A 9 7.26 -9.58 7.53
N ASP A 10 7.54 -9.70 8.81
CA ASP A 10 7.13 -8.67 9.76
C ASP A 10 7.85 -7.34 9.47
N PHE A 11 7.44 -6.25 10.14
CA PHE A 11 8.02 -4.94 9.87
C PHE A 11 9.54 -4.88 10.06
N ASN A 12 10.08 -5.51 11.11
CA ASN A 12 11.52 -5.48 11.38
C ASN A 12 12.28 -6.32 10.35
N GLU A 13 11.76 -7.50 10.01
CA GLU A 13 12.29 -8.35 8.95
C GLU A 13 12.28 -7.62 7.60
N ALA A 14 11.21 -6.88 7.30
CA ALA A 14 11.08 -6.10 6.08
C ALA A 14 12.07 -4.95 6.01
N VAL A 15 12.27 -4.21 7.11
CA VAL A 15 13.30 -3.16 7.19
C VAL A 15 14.70 -3.74 6.98
N VAL A 16 15.02 -4.86 7.63
CA VAL A 16 16.32 -5.54 7.44
C VAL A 16 16.48 -5.98 5.98
N PHE A 17 15.42 -6.56 5.38
CA PHE A 17 15.41 -6.95 3.98
C PHE A 17 15.68 -5.76 3.05
N VAL A 18 14.99 -4.64 3.22
CA VAL A 18 15.14 -3.44 2.38
C VAL A 18 16.57 -2.90 2.48
N LYS A 19 17.11 -2.79 3.69
CA LYS A 19 18.47 -2.27 3.91
C LYS A 19 19.55 -3.16 3.28
N GLN A 20 19.42 -4.49 3.42
CA GLN A 20 20.42 -5.45 2.96
C GLN A 20 20.32 -5.76 1.46
N ARG A 21 19.10 -5.93 0.95
CA ARG A 21 18.86 -6.38 -0.43
C ARG A 21 18.66 -5.21 -1.39
N LYS A 22 18.49 -3.99 -0.88
CA LYS A 22 18.18 -2.78 -1.66
C LYS A 22 16.98 -3.01 -2.58
N LYS A 23 15.95 -3.65 -2.03
CA LYS A 23 14.67 -3.97 -2.69
C LYS A 23 13.51 -3.49 -1.83
N ALA A 24 12.40 -3.18 -2.47
CA ALA A 24 11.21 -2.71 -1.79
C ALA A 24 10.50 -3.85 -1.06
N ALA A 25 9.68 -3.51 -0.07
CA ALA A 25 8.68 -4.41 0.51
C ALA A 25 7.39 -3.63 0.74
N PHE A 26 6.23 -4.23 0.51
CA PHE A 26 4.96 -3.52 0.64
C PHE A 26 3.90 -4.29 1.42
N ALA A 27 3.02 -3.54 2.08
CA ALA A 27 1.77 -4.04 2.64
C ALA A 27 0.61 -3.24 2.03
N ALA A 28 -0.50 -3.92 1.75
CA ALA A 28 -1.71 -3.29 1.23
C ALA A 28 -2.90 -3.66 2.12
N MET A 29 -3.75 -2.67 2.40
CA MET A 29 -4.98 -2.83 3.16
C MET A 29 -6.16 -2.31 2.34
N PRO A 30 -7.21 -3.13 2.11
CA PRO A 30 -8.44 -2.63 1.50
C PRO A 30 -9.13 -1.61 2.42
N VAL A 31 -9.79 -0.63 1.82
CA VAL A 31 -10.66 0.32 2.50
C VAL A 31 -12.08 0.08 2.04
N PHE A 32 -12.97 -0.16 3.01
CA PHE A 32 -14.39 -0.36 2.79
C PHE A 32 -15.13 0.92 3.19
N GLY A 33 -16.23 1.22 2.49
CA GLY A 33 -17.14 2.32 2.84
C GLY A 33 -17.92 2.05 4.13
N ASP A 34 -18.81 2.98 4.48
CA ASP A 34 -19.63 2.92 5.70
C ASP A 34 -20.81 1.93 5.60
N ASP A 35 -20.97 1.26 4.45
CA ASP A 35 -21.97 0.21 4.28
C ASP A 35 -21.55 -1.02 5.11
N ASN A 36 -22.25 -1.23 6.23
CA ASN A 36 -22.12 -2.38 7.14
C ASN A 36 -22.54 -3.74 6.51
N ASP A 37 -22.37 -3.89 5.19
CA ASP A 37 -22.64 -5.11 4.44
C ASP A 37 -21.43 -6.05 4.53
N GLU A 38 -21.68 -7.31 4.90
CA GLU A 38 -20.66 -8.37 4.89
C GLU A 38 -20.12 -8.65 3.47
N ASN A 39 -20.83 -8.21 2.43
CA ASN A 39 -20.43 -8.28 1.02
C ASN A 39 -19.86 -6.95 0.49
N ALA A 40 -19.60 -5.98 1.36
CA ALA A 40 -19.06 -4.69 0.95
C ALA A 40 -17.75 -4.87 0.15
N GLN A 41 -17.73 -4.29 -1.04
CA GLN A 41 -16.53 -4.29 -1.88
C GLN A 41 -15.58 -3.20 -1.41
N ALA A 42 -14.28 -3.45 -1.48
CA ALA A 42 -13.29 -2.43 -1.20
C ALA A 42 -13.43 -1.30 -2.23
N GLU A 43 -13.51 -0.06 -1.75
CA GLU A 43 -13.64 1.14 -2.58
C GLU A 43 -12.27 1.76 -2.89
N GLY A 44 -11.23 1.33 -2.18
CA GLY A 44 -9.85 1.69 -2.46
C GLY A 44 -8.87 0.95 -1.55
N ALA A 45 -7.66 1.48 -1.46
CA ALA A 45 -6.57 0.83 -0.74
C ALA A 45 -5.67 1.84 -0.01
N ARG A 46 -5.03 1.34 1.04
CA ARG A 46 -3.88 1.95 1.71
C ARG A 46 -2.68 1.06 1.46
N ILE A 47 -1.60 1.63 0.95
CA ILE A 47 -0.35 0.95 0.64
C ILE A 47 0.75 1.56 1.48
N PHE A 48 1.51 0.70 2.12
CA PHE A 48 2.70 1.03 2.88
C PHE A 48 3.88 0.40 2.16
N LEU A 49 4.79 1.22 1.65
CA LEU A 49 5.90 0.79 0.82
C LEU A 49 7.22 1.16 1.50
N LEU A 50 7.96 0.15 1.92
CA LEU A 50 9.33 0.31 2.38
C LEU A 50 10.24 0.36 1.16
N LEU A 51 10.95 1.47 0.99
CA LEU A 51 11.88 1.71 -0.12
C LEU A 51 13.31 1.81 0.40
N PRO A 52 14.33 1.35 -0.35
CA PRO A 52 15.71 1.65 -0.03
C PRO A 52 15.95 3.15 -0.16
N ASP A 53 16.66 3.70 0.81
CA ASP A 53 17.06 5.11 0.85
C ASP A 53 18.58 5.20 1.05
N GLU A 54 19.20 6.23 0.48
CA GLU A 54 20.66 6.40 0.53
C GLU A 54 21.13 7.01 1.87
N ASP A 55 20.29 7.83 2.52
CA ASP A 55 20.64 8.55 3.73
C ASP A 55 20.33 7.74 4.99
N GLU A 56 19.06 7.34 5.17
CA GLU A 56 18.58 6.62 6.36
C GLU A 56 18.59 5.09 6.18
N GLY A 57 18.90 4.64 4.96
CA GLY A 57 18.97 3.24 4.57
C GLY A 57 17.63 2.66 4.12
N TRP A 58 16.52 3.28 4.51
CA TRP A 58 15.15 2.98 4.05
C TRP A 58 14.19 4.14 4.38
N THR A 59 13.07 4.22 3.66
CA THR A 59 11.95 5.12 3.94
C THR A 59 10.62 4.37 3.87
N LEU A 60 9.59 4.85 4.59
CA LEU A 60 8.22 4.38 4.42
C LEU A 60 7.43 5.39 3.59
N ARG A 61 6.96 4.96 2.42
CA ARG A 61 6.01 5.73 1.61
C ARG A 61 4.59 5.20 1.85
N PHE A 62 3.68 6.11 2.15
CA PHE A 62 2.26 5.85 2.30
C PHE A 62 1.50 6.35 1.08
N ILE A 63 0.72 5.47 0.48
CA ILE A 63 -0.10 5.77 -0.70
C ILE A 63 -1.52 5.35 -0.41
N ALA A 64 -2.49 6.22 -0.67
CA ALA A 64 -3.89 5.89 -0.50
C ALA A 64 -4.77 6.56 -1.54
N GLY A 65 -5.90 5.91 -1.83
CA GLY A 65 -6.91 6.47 -2.71
C GLY A 65 -7.99 5.45 -3.09
N PRO A 66 -9.02 5.91 -3.79
CA PRO A 66 -10.07 5.05 -4.32
C PRO A 66 -9.57 4.22 -5.53
N PHE A 67 -10.09 3.01 -5.69
CA PHE A 67 -9.90 2.18 -6.90
C PHE A 67 -10.61 2.74 -8.14
N PHE A 68 -11.37 3.81 -7.95
CA PHE A 68 -12.33 4.36 -8.90
C PHE A 68 -12.01 5.82 -9.25
N SER A 69 -10.80 6.28 -8.96
CA SER A 69 -10.31 7.57 -9.48
C SER A 69 -8.92 7.41 -10.10
N ALA A 70 -8.59 8.30 -11.03
CA ALA A 70 -7.32 8.33 -11.72
C ALA A 70 -6.19 9.01 -10.91
N ALA A 71 -6.40 9.29 -9.63
CA ALA A 71 -5.45 10.01 -8.79
C ALA A 71 -5.37 9.43 -7.36
N TYR A 72 -4.20 9.58 -6.76
CA TYR A 72 -3.97 9.34 -5.35
C TYR A 72 -4.67 10.40 -4.49
N ALA A 73 -5.26 9.97 -3.37
CA ALA A 73 -5.67 10.88 -2.30
C ALA A 73 -4.50 11.24 -1.38
N ALA A 74 -3.50 10.35 -1.25
CA ALA A 74 -2.26 10.55 -0.50
C ALA A 74 -1.09 9.82 -1.17
N ASN A 75 0.10 10.43 -1.14
CA ASN A 75 1.37 9.85 -1.61
C ASN A 75 2.53 10.54 -0.88
N ASP A 76 2.72 10.16 0.38
CA ASP A 76 3.58 10.88 1.32
C ASP A 76 4.68 9.96 1.86
N ILE A 77 5.80 10.55 2.29
CA ILE A 77 6.84 9.83 3.04
C ILE A 77 6.54 10.03 4.53
N ILE A 78 6.50 8.93 5.28
CA ILE A 78 6.33 8.94 6.74
C ILE A 78 7.70 8.73 7.39
N PRO A 79 8.17 9.69 8.22
CA PRO A 79 9.38 9.52 9.02
C PRO A 79 9.31 8.30 9.94
N ALA A 80 10.43 7.61 10.18
CA ALA A 80 10.44 6.34 10.91
C ALA A 80 9.86 6.41 12.34
N ASP A 81 10.05 7.55 13.00
CA ASP A 81 9.54 7.86 14.35
C ASP A 81 8.03 8.19 14.36
N GLU A 82 7.47 8.61 13.22
CA GLU A 82 6.05 8.89 13.04
C GLU A 82 5.23 7.68 12.55
N ILE A 83 5.87 6.54 12.25
CA ILE A 83 5.18 5.33 11.80
C ILE A 83 4.25 4.80 12.90
N PRO A 84 2.93 4.70 12.65
CA PRO A 84 1.98 4.16 13.63
C PRO A 84 2.25 2.68 13.96
N ASP A 85 2.01 2.26 15.20
CA ASP A 85 2.22 0.87 15.63
C ASP A 85 1.40 -0.13 14.81
N ARG A 86 0.18 0.24 14.40
CA ARG A 86 -0.66 -0.59 13.52
C ARG A 86 -0.01 -0.89 12.17
N VAL A 87 0.88 -0.02 11.68
CA VAL A 87 1.65 -0.27 10.45
C VAL A 87 2.80 -1.24 10.73
N ARG A 88 3.41 -1.16 11.92
CA ARG A 88 4.47 -2.08 12.36
C ARG A 88 3.95 -3.51 12.59
N GLU A 89 2.65 -3.66 12.83
CA GLU A 89 1.98 -4.95 12.96
C GLU A 89 1.63 -5.60 11.60
N LEU A 90 1.80 -4.88 10.48
CA LEU A 90 1.50 -5.43 9.15
C LEU A 90 2.56 -6.43 8.68
N LEU A 91 2.12 -7.34 7.82
CA LEU A 91 2.99 -8.24 7.09
C LEU A 91 3.30 -7.68 5.71
N PHE A 92 4.59 -7.49 5.44
CA PHE A 92 5.11 -6.96 4.20
C PHE A 92 5.52 -8.07 3.25
N VAL A 93 5.31 -7.85 1.97
CA VAL A 93 5.72 -8.76 0.91
C VAL A 93 6.95 -8.17 0.22
N PRO A 94 8.09 -8.90 0.18
CA PRO A 94 9.22 -8.51 -0.65
C PRO A 94 8.79 -8.26 -2.09
N THR A 95 9.16 -7.12 -2.66
CA THR A 95 8.71 -6.73 -4.01
C THR A 95 9.79 -5.94 -4.76
N ARG A 96 9.44 -5.55 -5.99
CA ARG A 96 10.13 -4.51 -6.76
C ARG A 96 9.22 -3.29 -6.81
N CYS A 97 9.82 -2.10 -6.80
CA CYS A 97 9.14 -0.86 -7.15
C CYS A 97 10.10 -0.03 -7.98
N GLU A 98 9.61 0.56 -9.06
CA GLU A 98 10.32 1.55 -9.86
C GLU A 98 9.74 2.93 -9.53
N GLU A 99 10.55 3.98 -9.63
CA GLU A 99 10.15 5.32 -9.21
C GLU A 99 9.00 5.89 -10.07
N ASP A 100 9.02 5.58 -11.37
CA ASP A 100 7.98 5.96 -12.31
C ASP A 100 6.60 5.39 -11.94
N TRP A 101 6.55 4.21 -11.30
CA TRP A 101 5.29 3.60 -10.86
C TRP A 101 4.55 4.47 -9.84
N LEU A 102 5.29 5.27 -9.06
CA LEU A 102 4.71 6.16 -8.05
C LEU A 102 3.97 7.35 -8.67
N THR A 103 4.02 7.50 -9.99
CA THR A 103 3.28 8.52 -10.76
C THR A 103 2.05 7.95 -11.46
N ASP A 104 1.88 6.63 -11.48
CA ASP A 104 0.73 5.97 -12.11
C ASP A 104 -0.56 6.21 -11.31
N GLN A 105 -1.67 5.71 -11.82
CA GLN A 105 -2.91 5.62 -11.03
C GLN A 105 -2.78 4.50 -9.99
N LEU A 106 -3.49 4.61 -8.86
CA LEU A 106 -3.39 3.64 -7.75
C LEU A 106 -3.63 2.19 -8.15
N GLN A 107 -4.58 1.97 -9.07
CA GLN A 107 -4.97 0.66 -9.57
C GLN A 107 -3.82 0.02 -10.36
N VAL A 108 -3.17 0.82 -11.22
CA VAL A 108 -2.01 0.41 -12.03
C VAL A 108 -0.81 0.15 -11.12
N LEU A 109 -0.56 1.02 -10.15
CA LEU A 109 0.49 0.81 -9.16
C LEU A 109 0.27 -0.51 -8.39
N LEU A 110 -0.95 -0.78 -7.93
CA LEU A 110 -1.28 -2.04 -7.24
C LEU A 110 -1.09 -3.26 -8.13
N ALA A 111 -1.52 -3.21 -9.39
CA ALA A 111 -1.28 -4.28 -10.36
C ALA A 111 0.22 -4.55 -10.52
N LYS A 112 1.04 -3.50 -10.71
CA LYS A 112 2.50 -3.62 -10.86
C LYS A 112 3.17 -4.19 -9.60
N LEU A 113 2.81 -3.69 -8.41
CA LEU A 113 3.36 -4.17 -7.14
C LEU A 113 2.99 -5.63 -6.84
N THR A 114 1.73 -6.03 -7.11
CA THR A 114 1.25 -7.39 -6.86
C THR A 114 1.79 -8.40 -7.88
N GLN A 115 1.93 -8.00 -9.14
CA GLN A 115 2.61 -8.81 -10.16
C GLN A 115 4.10 -9.00 -9.81
N ALA A 116 4.79 -7.94 -9.42
CA ALA A 116 6.20 -8.00 -9.00
C ALA A 116 6.42 -8.90 -7.76
N ALA A 117 5.42 -8.98 -6.90
CA ALA A 117 5.41 -9.87 -5.74
C ALA A 117 4.98 -11.31 -6.04
N GLY A 118 4.64 -11.64 -7.29
CA GLY A 118 4.25 -12.99 -7.70
C GLY A 118 2.86 -13.41 -7.21
N ILE A 119 1.98 -12.46 -6.87
CA ILE A 119 0.61 -12.72 -6.40
C ILE A 119 -0.46 -12.08 -7.27
N GLY A 120 -0.10 -11.62 -8.47
CA GLY A 120 -1.01 -10.94 -9.39
C GLY A 120 -2.21 -11.78 -9.85
N GLU A 121 -2.10 -13.12 -9.86
CA GLU A 121 -3.21 -14.01 -10.24
C GLU A 121 -4.42 -13.94 -9.28
N GLN A 122 -4.23 -13.36 -8.09
CA GLN A 122 -5.28 -13.16 -7.09
C GLN A 122 -5.95 -11.78 -7.18
N MET A 123 -5.48 -10.91 -8.09
CA MET A 123 -5.98 -9.55 -8.26
C MET A 123 -6.88 -9.44 -9.49
N PRO A 124 -7.94 -8.60 -9.44
CA PRO A 124 -8.67 -8.20 -10.63
C PRO A 124 -7.75 -7.55 -11.66
N ASP A 125 -8.00 -7.79 -12.95
CA ASP A 125 -7.27 -7.11 -14.03
C ASP A 125 -7.73 -5.65 -14.13
N TYR A 126 -7.06 -4.78 -13.38
CA TYR A 126 -7.36 -3.36 -13.33
C TYR A 126 -6.97 -2.60 -14.61
N GLU A 127 -6.12 -3.18 -15.47
CA GLU A 127 -5.74 -2.54 -16.74
C GLU A 127 -6.87 -2.67 -17.78
N SER A 128 -7.65 -3.75 -17.72
CA SER A 128 -8.78 -3.99 -18.64
C SER A 128 -10.15 -3.58 -18.10
N GLN A 129 -10.26 -3.22 -16.81
CA GLN A 129 -11.54 -2.81 -16.22
C GLN A 129 -11.87 -1.34 -16.47
N ALA A 130 -13.15 -1.08 -16.76
CA ALA A 130 -13.67 0.29 -16.83
C ALA A 130 -13.59 0.93 -15.44
N ALA A 131 -12.86 2.04 -15.34
CA ALA A 131 -12.85 2.88 -14.16
C ALA A 131 -14.30 3.26 -13.83
N LYS A 132 -14.83 2.77 -12.70
CA LYS A 132 -16.03 3.39 -12.10
C LYS A 132 -15.55 4.69 -11.48
N GLY A 133 -16.34 5.75 -11.50
CA GLY A 133 -15.98 7.01 -10.87
C GLY A 133 -16.37 7.01 -9.40
N ALA A 134 -15.46 7.41 -8.52
CA ALA A 134 -15.85 7.91 -7.21
C ALA A 134 -16.41 9.34 -7.39
N GLY A 135 -17.61 9.61 -6.88
CA GLY A 135 -18.19 10.96 -6.92
C GLY A 135 -17.34 11.98 -6.15
N PRO A 136 -17.46 13.29 -6.44
CA PRO A 136 -16.69 14.35 -5.79
C PRO A 136 -16.85 14.44 -4.26
N GLU A 137 -17.84 13.75 -3.70
CA GLU A 137 -18.10 13.58 -2.27
C GLU A 137 -17.32 12.44 -1.60
N ALA A 138 -16.60 11.60 -2.36
CA ALA A 138 -15.82 10.48 -1.83
C ALA A 138 -14.55 10.98 -1.11
N VAL A 139 -14.70 11.37 0.15
CA VAL A 139 -13.58 11.71 1.04
C VAL A 139 -12.98 10.40 1.56
N PHE A 140 -11.72 10.14 1.22
CA PHE A 140 -11.02 8.94 1.69
C PHE A 140 -10.55 9.15 3.14
N PRO A 141 -11.02 8.38 4.13
CA PRO A 141 -10.71 8.64 5.52
C PRO A 141 -9.22 8.39 5.82
N VAL A 142 -8.48 9.48 6.05
CA VAL A 142 -7.08 9.52 6.53
C VAL A 142 -7.01 9.24 8.04
N SER A 143 -8.16 9.20 8.73
CA SER A 143 -8.31 9.06 10.20
C SER A 143 -7.63 7.83 10.82
N PHE A 144 -7.22 6.85 10.01
CA PHE A 144 -6.43 5.70 10.48
C PHE A 144 -4.95 6.02 10.73
N ILE A 145 -4.40 7.11 10.18
CA ILE A 145 -2.98 7.48 10.35
C ILE A 145 -2.71 8.04 11.76
N GLY A 146 -3.72 8.23 12.60
CA GLY A 146 -3.51 8.74 13.95
C GLY A 146 -3.08 10.21 13.98
N LEU A 147 -3.24 10.95 12.87
CA LEU A 147 -3.09 12.41 12.81
C LEU A 147 -4.26 13.13 13.51
N ASN A 148 -4.59 12.71 14.74
CA ASN A 148 -5.34 13.54 15.67
C ASN A 148 -4.32 14.22 16.58
N LYS A 149 -3.70 15.30 16.09
CA LYS A 149 -3.23 16.35 17.01
C LYS A 149 -4.46 17.20 17.36
N PRO A 150 -4.96 17.16 18.60
CA PRO A 150 -5.88 18.19 19.04
C PRO A 150 -5.14 19.53 19.06
N LEU A 151 -5.78 20.56 18.50
CA LEU A 151 -5.44 21.97 18.78
C LEU A 151 -5.72 22.29 20.25
#